data_AF-A0A8T5PVG1-F1
#
_entry.id   AF-A0A8T5PVG1-F1
#
_cell.length_a   1.000
_cell.length_b   1.000
_cell.length_c   1.000
_cell.angle_alpha   90.00
_cell.angle_beta   90.00
_cell.angle_gamma   90.00
#
_symmetry.space_group_name_H-M   'P 1'
#
loop_
_entity.id
_entity.type
_entity.pdbx_description
1 polymer ?
#
loop_
_entity_poly.entity_id
_entity_poly.type
_entity_poly.pdbx_seq_one_letter_code
_entity_poly.pdbx_strand_id
1 'polypeptide(L)'
;GLLELGERKHVFAGLEDACQAVKQRFPFITVLSQSRDPDKGEIEDAIKTYELFGHFGTEAEQAAEKLLERTADDEQLVYHAEHLVNRGECFDHNGLGNSSQPARLSLVERMREDRAKGLVSIRVHYGEPPDFYDHMPWMHKTLIGIERLAESELISLISLGTSRDTQVGPYKDKADWNRNDDGGVVVTCPEDMNQLFAATQRGNFPAIKLYAGTGFPYLLLFNHDQVMLMKLQRGMQAVSVSGPWFGEFDKRGPLEPLECMRAKRALVDMLMSFDEPNTIPIEINEPHHWSLRMGDDIGYVTAHAVAAAFANICGKNRTGIDEYIAQFMFNTPKTASWADYAKMSAAIEIAGQVRKGNMWVETRAGLPYFRPDPQKSLVQLVTTTILQSYFNPWLMHVVSDCEARRAAKPDDVERSVKAALSAYEYFNQNRQLFPDFRNDQKVQERKEYLKKNAALRLTAMARLGSYMGDNILDDMQFRLDDFVCPEVIDTAMRRGILFAPGILEKKSYENARMFMTGVFDSGYDAIDLHSMQRLDEQTRLARVVPELV
;
A
#
# COMPACT_ATOMS: atom_id res chain seq x y z
N GLY A 1 -8.86 -7.86 12.37
CA GLY A 1 -9.25 -6.66 13.13
C GLY A 1 -9.56 -7.07 14.55
N LEU A 2 -9.22 -6.24 15.53
CA LEU A 2 -9.73 -6.39 16.89
C LEU A 2 -11.20 -5.96 16.87
N LEU A 3 -12.10 -6.82 17.34
CA LEU A 3 -13.52 -6.48 17.48
C LEU A 3 -13.81 -6.24 18.95
N GLU A 4 -14.24 -5.02 19.27
CA GLU A 4 -14.79 -4.71 20.59
C GLU A 4 -16.20 -5.30 20.70
N LEU A 5 -16.31 -6.46 21.36
CA LEU A 5 -17.58 -7.03 21.81
C LEU A 5 -17.50 -7.22 23.34
N GLY A 6 -18.18 -6.37 24.10
CA GLY A 6 -18.47 -6.57 25.54
C GLY A 6 -17.25 -6.77 26.46
N GLU A 7 -17.38 -7.60 27.50
CA GLU A 7 -16.33 -7.93 28.47
C GLU A 7 -15.12 -8.62 27.78
N ARG A 8 -14.26 -7.77 27.22
CA ARG A 8 -12.94 -7.96 26.59
C ARG A 8 -12.50 -9.41 26.30
N LYS A 9 -12.72 -9.85 25.06
CA LYS A 9 -11.87 -10.86 24.41
C LYS A 9 -10.76 -10.17 23.62
N HIS A 10 -9.52 -10.29 24.08
CA HIS A 10 -8.35 -9.82 23.34
C HIS A 10 -8.00 -10.83 22.25
N VAL A 11 -7.87 -10.39 21.00
CA VAL A 11 -7.54 -11.28 19.88
C VAL A 11 -6.20 -10.88 19.26
N PHE A 12 -5.27 -11.82 19.19
CA PHE A 12 -3.99 -11.65 18.51
C PHE A 12 -3.96 -12.55 17.28
N ALA A 13 -3.79 -11.96 16.10
CA ALA A 13 -3.61 -12.69 14.85
C ALA A 13 -2.17 -12.55 14.38
N GLY A 14 -1.53 -13.65 14.01
CA GLY A 14 -0.13 -13.67 13.60
C GLY A 14 0.36 -15.05 13.19
N LEU A 15 1.65 -15.14 12.86
CA LEU A 15 2.31 -16.42 12.59
C LEU A 15 2.22 -17.33 13.82
N GLU A 16 2.19 -18.64 13.58
CA GLU A 16 2.05 -19.66 14.63
C GLU A 16 3.00 -19.44 15.82
N ASP A 17 4.29 -19.18 15.58
CA ASP A 17 5.26 -18.96 16.65
C ASP A 17 4.96 -17.71 17.48
N ALA A 18 4.52 -16.62 16.82
CA ALA A 18 4.12 -15.40 17.50
C ALA A 18 2.83 -15.62 18.31
N CYS A 19 1.86 -16.35 17.75
CA CYS A 19 0.62 -16.71 18.44
C CYS A 19 0.90 -17.63 19.63
N GLN A 20 1.82 -18.58 19.51
CA GLN A 20 2.25 -19.43 20.63
C GLN A 20 2.94 -18.61 21.72
N ALA A 21 3.85 -17.70 21.35
CA ALA A 21 4.52 -16.81 22.29
C ALA A 21 3.52 -15.89 23.03
N VAL A 22 2.55 -15.33 22.31
CA VAL A 22 1.48 -14.51 22.90
C VAL A 22 0.59 -15.34 23.82
N LYS A 23 0.20 -16.55 23.42
CA LYS A 23 -0.65 -17.44 24.24
C LYS A 23 0.06 -17.92 25.51
N GLN A 24 1.37 -18.17 25.43
CA GLN A 24 2.19 -18.51 26.60
C GLN A 24 2.30 -17.33 27.58
N ARG A 25 2.49 -16.11 27.05
CA ARG A 25 2.67 -14.90 27.88
C ARG A 25 1.35 -14.32 28.41
N PHE A 26 0.27 -14.49 27.64
CA PHE A 26 -1.06 -13.93 27.91
C PHE A 26 -2.14 -15.00 27.61
N PRO A 27 -2.39 -15.95 28.53
CA PRO A 27 -3.29 -17.08 28.29
C PRO A 27 -4.76 -16.69 28.04
N PHE A 28 -5.14 -15.47 28.43
CA PHE A 28 -6.48 -14.91 28.24
C PHE A 28 -6.68 -14.27 26.87
N ILE A 29 -5.62 -14.15 26.05
CA ILE A 29 -5.72 -13.65 24.68
C ILE A 29 -6.09 -14.81 23.76
N THR A 30 -7.20 -14.68 23.04
CA THR A 30 -7.54 -15.56 21.93
C THR A 30 -6.53 -15.35 20.82
N VAL A 31 -5.88 -16.40 20.34
CA VAL A 31 -4.93 -16.31 19.23
C VAL A 31 -5.51 -16.91 17.97
N LEU A 32 -5.38 -16.18 16.87
CA LEU A 32 -5.66 -16.65 15.52
C LEU A 32 -4.31 -16.91 14.85
N SER A 33 -3.80 -18.15 14.97
CA SER A 33 -2.60 -18.56 14.24
C SER A 33 -2.95 -18.74 12.77
N GLN A 34 -2.15 -18.14 11.89
CA GLN A 34 -2.14 -18.53 10.48
C GLN A 34 -1.64 -19.98 10.40
N SER A 35 -2.45 -20.85 9.82
CA SER A 35 -2.11 -22.27 9.69
C SER A 35 -0.85 -22.46 8.85
N ARG A 36 0.03 -23.36 9.31
CA ARG A 36 1.21 -23.81 8.57
C ARG A 36 0.87 -24.84 7.48
N ASP A 37 -0.34 -25.38 7.48
CA ASP A 37 -0.78 -26.35 6.47
C ASP A 37 -1.09 -25.61 5.17
N PRO A 38 -0.30 -25.82 4.10
CA PRO A 38 -0.48 -25.10 2.86
C PRO A 38 -1.82 -25.38 2.19
N ASP A 39 -2.42 -26.56 2.42
CA ASP A 39 -3.59 -27.04 1.66
C ASP A 39 -4.90 -26.83 2.40
N LYS A 40 -4.85 -26.68 3.74
CA LYS A 40 -6.03 -26.41 4.58
C LYS A 40 -6.04 -25.04 5.26
N GLY A 41 -4.93 -24.31 5.19
CA GLY A 41 -4.73 -23.16 6.07
C GLY A 41 -5.69 -21.99 5.83
N GLU A 42 -6.07 -21.72 4.59
CA GLU A 42 -7.01 -20.63 4.31
C GLU A 42 -8.44 -20.92 4.82
N ILE A 43 -8.88 -22.18 4.72
CA ILE A 43 -10.19 -22.63 5.21
C ILE A 43 -10.18 -22.61 6.74
N GLU A 44 -9.15 -23.17 7.37
CA GLU A 44 -9.04 -23.23 8.82
C GLU A 44 -8.92 -21.84 9.47
N ASP A 45 -8.17 -20.91 8.87
CA ASP A 45 -8.04 -19.55 9.38
C ASP A 45 -9.34 -18.75 9.23
N ALA A 46 -10.06 -18.96 8.12
CA ALA A 46 -11.39 -18.40 7.92
C ALA A 46 -12.40 -19.00 8.93
N ILE A 47 -12.40 -20.32 9.14
CA ILE A 47 -13.25 -20.99 10.14
C ILE A 47 -13.01 -20.41 11.53
N LYS A 48 -11.75 -20.34 12.00
CA LYS A 48 -11.42 -19.76 13.31
C LYS A 48 -11.90 -18.32 13.45
N THR A 49 -11.89 -17.56 12.34
CA THR A 49 -12.45 -16.20 12.30
C THR A 49 -13.97 -16.23 12.46
N TYR A 50 -14.68 -17.10 11.73
CA TYR A 50 -16.14 -17.26 11.87
C TYR A 50 -16.57 -17.77 13.25
N GLU A 51 -15.81 -18.67 13.85
CA GLU A 51 -16.00 -19.14 15.24
C GLU A 51 -15.88 -18.00 16.25
N LEU A 52 -15.00 -17.02 15.98
CA LEU A 52 -14.88 -15.81 16.81
C LEU A 52 -16.18 -14.98 16.81
N PHE A 53 -16.94 -15.01 15.71
CA PHE A 53 -18.23 -14.34 15.56
C PHE A 53 -19.43 -15.20 15.98
N GLY A 54 -19.19 -16.40 16.51
CA GLY A 54 -20.25 -17.28 17.02
C GLY A 54 -20.86 -18.24 16.00
N HIS A 55 -20.24 -18.40 14.82
CA HIS A 55 -20.61 -19.42 13.83
C HIS A 55 -19.70 -20.65 14.00
N PHE A 56 -20.25 -21.86 14.16
CA PHE A 56 -19.46 -23.05 14.50
C PHE A 56 -19.74 -24.24 13.58
N GLY A 57 -18.78 -25.17 13.50
CA GLY A 57 -18.92 -26.43 12.77
C GLY A 57 -19.19 -26.23 11.28
N THR A 58 -20.14 -26.98 10.72
CA THR A 58 -20.42 -26.98 9.27
C THR A 58 -20.82 -25.61 8.72
N GLU A 59 -21.39 -24.73 9.55
CA GLU A 59 -21.74 -23.37 9.14
C GLU A 59 -20.48 -22.51 8.89
N ALA A 60 -19.48 -22.61 9.76
CA ALA A 60 -18.21 -21.92 9.60
C ALA A 60 -17.39 -22.50 8.43
N GLU A 61 -17.40 -23.82 8.25
CA GLU A 61 -16.76 -24.51 7.12
C GLU A 61 -17.34 -24.04 5.79
N GLN A 62 -18.68 -24.07 5.64
CA GLN A 62 -19.35 -23.62 4.42
C GLN A 62 -19.16 -22.12 4.16
N ALA A 63 -19.08 -21.30 5.22
CA ALA A 63 -18.82 -19.87 5.07
C ALA A 63 -17.37 -19.60 4.62
N ALA A 64 -16.41 -20.33 5.19
CA ALA A 64 -15.01 -20.27 4.80
C ALA A 64 -14.79 -20.74 3.35
N GLU A 65 -15.34 -21.88 2.95
CA GLU A 65 -15.25 -22.39 1.58
C GLU A 65 -15.81 -21.39 0.57
N LYS A 66 -17.01 -20.85 0.82
CA LYS A 66 -17.61 -19.82 -0.03
C LYS A 66 -16.76 -18.55 -0.10
N LEU A 67 -16.11 -18.16 1.00
CA LEU A 67 -15.21 -17.00 1.02
C LEU A 67 -13.99 -17.24 0.12
N LEU A 68 -13.40 -18.44 0.15
CA LEU A 68 -12.27 -18.79 -0.69
C LEU A 68 -12.65 -18.88 -2.16
N GLU A 69 -13.78 -19.51 -2.48
CA GLU A 69 -14.32 -19.53 -3.85
C GLU A 69 -14.51 -18.10 -4.40
N ARG A 70 -15.05 -17.19 -3.57
CA ARG A 70 -15.26 -15.78 -3.94
C ARG A 70 -13.96 -14.97 -4.04
N THR A 71 -12.85 -15.45 -3.49
CA THR A 71 -11.58 -14.71 -3.46
C THR A 71 -10.46 -15.43 -4.21
N ALA A 72 -10.83 -16.43 -5.02
CA ALA A 72 -9.90 -17.25 -5.78
C ALA A 72 -9.22 -16.44 -6.89
N ASP A 73 -7.93 -16.69 -7.07
CA ASP A 73 -7.20 -16.19 -8.22
C ASP A 73 -7.72 -16.87 -9.50
N ASP A 74 -7.57 -16.18 -10.64
CA ASP A 74 -7.98 -16.72 -11.93
C ASP A 74 -7.11 -17.94 -12.31
N GLU A 75 -7.77 -19.04 -12.69
CA GLU A 75 -7.12 -20.32 -12.96
C GLU A 75 -6.07 -20.24 -14.08
N GLN A 76 -6.28 -19.41 -15.10
CA GLN A 76 -5.30 -19.25 -16.19
C GLN A 76 -4.06 -18.50 -15.70
N LEU A 77 -4.24 -17.45 -14.89
CA LEU A 77 -3.11 -16.74 -14.28
C LEU A 77 -2.28 -17.67 -13.42
N VAL A 78 -2.93 -18.47 -12.56
CA VAL A 78 -2.27 -19.44 -11.68
C VAL A 78 -1.57 -20.52 -12.50
N TYR A 79 -2.23 -21.09 -13.50
CA TYR A 79 -1.64 -22.11 -14.37
C TYR A 79 -0.34 -21.64 -15.04
N HIS A 80 -0.35 -20.43 -15.61
CA HIS A 80 0.83 -19.86 -16.24
C HIS A 80 1.92 -19.50 -15.23
N ALA A 81 1.55 -19.05 -14.04
CA ALA A 81 2.50 -18.79 -12.96
C ALA A 81 3.20 -20.08 -12.49
N GLU A 82 2.44 -21.15 -12.23
CA GLU A 82 2.97 -22.45 -11.88
C GLU A 82 3.88 -23.01 -12.98
N HIS A 83 3.51 -22.82 -14.25
CA HIS A 83 4.33 -23.22 -15.38
C HIS A 83 5.72 -22.57 -15.36
N LEU A 84 5.78 -21.24 -15.22
CA LEU A 84 7.02 -20.48 -15.17
C LEU A 84 7.88 -20.85 -13.95
N VAL A 85 7.23 -21.06 -12.80
CA VAL A 85 7.91 -21.41 -11.55
C VAL A 85 8.48 -22.82 -11.61
N ASN A 86 7.67 -23.81 -12.01
CA ASN A 86 8.07 -25.22 -12.00
C ASN A 86 9.17 -25.53 -13.01
N ARG A 87 9.27 -24.75 -14.10
CA ARG A 87 10.35 -24.88 -15.09
C ARG A 87 11.60 -24.06 -14.76
N GLY A 88 11.55 -23.21 -13.74
CA GLY A 88 12.63 -22.28 -13.39
C GLY A 88 12.80 -21.12 -14.38
N GLU A 89 11.91 -20.99 -15.36
CA GLU A 89 11.93 -19.94 -16.38
C GLU A 89 11.70 -18.54 -15.79
N CYS A 90 11.07 -18.45 -14.61
CA CYS A 90 10.87 -17.19 -13.89
C CYS A 90 12.17 -16.54 -13.35
N PHE A 91 13.33 -17.19 -13.42
CA PHE A 91 14.59 -16.59 -12.96
C PHE A 91 15.53 -16.15 -14.10
N ASP A 92 15.10 -16.33 -15.34
CA ASP A 92 15.88 -16.00 -16.53
C ASP A 92 15.58 -14.56 -16.98
N HIS A 93 16.26 -13.59 -16.38
CA HIS A 93 16.19 -12.19 -16.79
C HIS A 93 17.53 -11.47 -16.60
N ASN A 94 17.95 -10.70 -17.61
CA ASN A 94 19.23 -9.98 -17.67
C ASN A 94 19.24 -8.64 -16.90
N GLY A 95 18.26 -8.43 -16.01
CA GLY A 95 17.99 -7.16 -15.34
C GLY A 95 17.67 -5.97 -16.26
N LEU A 96 17.82 -4.76 -15.72
CA LEU A 96 17.47 -3.51 -16.41
C LEU A 96 18.65 -2.91 -17.20
N GLY A 97 19.85 -3.42 -16.93
CA GLY A 97 21.11 -2.94 -17.47
C GLY A 97 21.52 -1.56 -16.93
N ASN A 98 22.56 -1.00 -17.53
CA ASN A 98 23.07 0.32 -17.16
C ASN A 98 22.11 1.45 -17.56
N SER A 99 22.06 2.50 -16.73
CA SER A 99 21.21 3.69 -16.94
C SER A 99 21.98 4.85 -17.55
N SER A 100 21.32 5.63 -18.43
CA SER A 100 21.89 6.89 -18.94
C SER A 100 22.05 7.94 -17.83
N GLN A 101 22.85 8.98 -18.08
CA GLN A 101 23.08 10.04 -17.09
C GLN A 101 21.77 10.74 -16.63
N PRO A 102 20.80 11.07 -17.50
CA PRO A 102 19.49 11.54 -17.06
C PRO A 102 18.74 10.57 -16.16
N ALA A 103 18.70 9.28 -16.51
CA ALA A 103 18.02 8.24 -15.72
C ALA A 103 18.65 8.00 -14.34
N ARG A 104 19.95 8.26 -14.18
CA ARG A 104 20.63 8.22 -12.87
C ARG A 104 20.27 9.41 -11.96
N LEU A 105 19.77 10.50 -12.55
CA LEU A 105 19.46 11.74 -11.86
C LEU A 105 17.96 11.97 -11.65
N SER A 106 17.08 11.17 -12.25
CA SER A 106 15.63 11.30 -12.14
C SER A 106 14.96 9.96 -12.33
N LEU A 107 14.13 9.55 -11.35
CA LEU A 107 13.32 8.34 -11.50
C LEU A 107 12.35 8.44 -12.66
N VAL A 108 11.83 9.63 -12.99
CA VAL A 108 10.93 9.80 -14.13
C VAL A 108 11.67 9.51 -15.43
N GLU A 109 12.90 10.00 -15.59
CA GLU A 109 13.73 9.68 -16.75
C GLU A 109 14.09 8.19 -16.79
N ARG A 110 14.35 7.58 -15.62
CA ARG A 110 14.56 6.13 -15.50
C ARG A 110 13.35 5.33 -15.98
N MET A 111 12.14 5.70 -15.55
CA MET A 111 10.90 5.05 -15.99
C MET A 111 10.67 5.19 -17.50
N ARG A 112 10.98 6.37 -18.07
CA ARG A 112 10.92 6.60 -19.52
C ARG A 112 11.91 5.74 -20.28
N GLU A 113 13.15 5.65 -19.80
CA GLU A 113 14.22 4.85 -20.39
C GLU A 113 13.89 3.35 -20.34
N ASP A 114 13.50 2.83 -19.16
CA ASP A 114 13.15 1.42 -18.99
C ASP A 114 11.97 1.05 -19.91
N ARG A 115 10.93 1.90 -19.97
CA ARG A 115 9.79 1.71 -20.90
C ARG A 115 10.20 1.73 -22.37
N ALA A 116 11.12 2.60 -22.78
CA ALA A 116 11.62 2.64 -24.16
C ALA A 116 12.36 1.36 -24.56
N LYS A 117 12.94 0.63 -23.59
CA LYS A 117 13.56 -0.69 -23.77
C LYS A 117 12.54 -1.84 -23.75
N GLY A 118 11.25 -1.56 -23.52
CA GLY A 118 10.21 -2.58 -23.33
C GLY A 118 10.19 -3.18 -21.91
N LEU A 119 10.90 -2.57 -20.97
CA LEU A 119 11.00 -3.01 -19.57
C LEU A 119 10.08 -2.18 -18.66
N VAL A 120 9.97 -2.61 -17.40
CA VAL A 120 9.31 -1.88 -16.32
C VAL A 120 10.34 -1.51 -15.26
N SER A 121 10.32 -0.27 -14.76
CA SER A 121 11.19 0.09 -13.64
C SER A 121 10.80 -0.67 -12.39
N ILE A 122 11.78 -1.04 -11.58
CA ILE A 122 11.57 -1.85 -10.38
C ILE A 122 11.83 -1.04 -9.12
N ARG A 123 10.87 -1.07 -8.21
CA ARG A 123 11.00 -0.62 -6.84
C ARG A 123 11.04 -1.82 -5.91
N VAL A 124 11.89 -1.77 -4.89
CA VAL A 124 11.93 -2.77 -3.81
C VAL A 124 11.91 -2.10 -2.45
N HIS A 125 11.40 -2.79 -1.44
CA HIS A 125 11.57 -2.40 -0.05
C HIS A 125 12.78 -3.13 0.55
N TYR A 126 13.76 -2.39 1.08
CA TYR A 126 14.96 -3.02 1.65
C TYR A 126 15.48 -2.25 2.86
N GLY A 127 15.90 -3.00 3.88
CA GLY A 127 16.48 -2.52 5.11
C GLY A 127 16.74 -3.73 6.00
N GLU A 128 17.98 -4.21 6.02
CA GLU A 128 18.36 -5.39 6.80
C GLU A 128 18.83 -4.95 8.20
N PRO A 129 18.14 -5.39 9.27
CA PRO A 129 18.52 -5.05 10.64
C PRO A 129 19.87 -5.69 11.00
N PRO A 130 20.65 -5.09 11.91
CA PRO A 130 21.88 -5.69 12.41
C PRO A 130 21.60 -7.00 13.18
N ASP A 131 22.55 -7.95 13.18
CA ASP A 131 22.44 -9.11 14.07
C ASP A 131 22.72 -8.70 15.52
N PHE A 132 21.97 -9.28 16.46
CA PHE A 132 22.04 -8.95 17.89
C PHE A 132 23.44 -9.04 18.51
N TYR A 133 24.32 -9.88 17.93
CA TYR A 133 25.66 -10.19 18.45
C TYR A 133 26.80 -9.56 17.66
N ASP A 134 26.50 -8.91 16.54
CA ASP A 134 27.53 -8.26 15.74
C ASP A 134 27.76 -6.87 16.34
N HIS A 135 28.94 -6.62 16.89
CA HIS A 135 29.40 -5.28 17.32
C HIS A 135 29.56 -4.30 16.12
N MET A 136 28.85 -4.53 15.03
CA MET A 136 28.87 -3.79 13.78
C MET A 136 28.03 -2.50 13.89
N PRO A 137 28.36 -1.46 13.11
CA PRO A 137 27.51 -0.28 12.98
C PRO A 137 26.08 -0.63 12.55
N TRP A 138 25.11 0.15 13.03
CA TRP A 138 23.66 -0.04 12.86
C TRP A 138 23.17 -0.27 11.42
N MET A 139 23.95 0.17 10.42
CA MET A 139 23.59 0.11 9.00
C MET A 139 24.42 -0.88 8.20
N HIS A 140 25.42 -1.55 8.78
CA HIS A 140 26.44 -2.29 8.03
C HIS A 140 25.85 -3.28 7.01
N LYS A 141 24.90 -4.11 7.45
CA LYS A 141 24.22 -5.08 6.58
C LYS A 141 23.39 -4.42 5.48
N THR A 142 22.66 -3.37 5.84
CA THR A 142 21.88 -2.60 4.86
C THR A 142 22.79 -1.96 3.80
N LEU A 143 23.95 -1.41 4.18
CA LEU A 143 24.91 -0.84 3.24
C LEU A 143 25.42 -1.89 2.24
N ILE A 144 25.93 -3.03 2.73
CA ILE A 144 26.41 -4.13 1.87
C ILE A 144 25.29 -4.63 0.96
N GLY A 145 24.08 -4.78 1.50
CA GLY A 145 22.94 -5.21 0.71
C GLY A 145 22.57 -4.23 -0.40
N ILE A 146 22.55 -2.94 -0.09
CA ILE A 146 22.31 -1.88 -1.10
C ILE A 146 23.38 -1.92 -2.19
N GLU A 147 24.65 -2.04 -1.82
CA GLU A 147 25.76 -2.12 -2.79
C GLU A 147 25.56 -3.28 -3.75
N ARG A 148 25.27 -4.47 -3.21
CA ARG A 148 25.00 -5.68 -3.98
C ARG A 148 23.77 -5.53 -4.89
N LEU A 149 22.68 -4.99 -4.35
CA LEU A 149 21.45 -4.77 -5.10
C LEU A 149 21.65 -3.77 -6.25
N ALA A 150 22.46 -2.73 -6.05
CA ALA A 150 22.83 -1.78 -7.10
C ALA A 150 23.69 -2.44 -8.19
N GLU A 151 24.68 -3.26 -7.80
CA GLU A 151 25.55 -4.03 -8.71
C GLU A 151 24.80 -5.12 -9.49
N SER A 152 23.67 -5.60 -8.99
CA SER A 152 22.83 -6.58 -9.71
C SER A 152 22.18 -6.01 -10.97
N GLU A 153 22.11 -4.69 -11.11
CA GLU A 153 21.44 -3.96 -12.19
C GLU A 153 19.93 -4.26 -12.34
N LEU A 154 19.29 -4.87 -11.33
CA LEU A 154 17.88 -5.27 -11.36
C LEU A 154 16.91 -4.18 -10.88
N ILE A 155 17.39 -3.18 -10.14
CA ILE A 155 16.53 -2.28 -9.36
C ILE A 155 16.64 -0.84 -9.86
N SER A 156 15.51 -0.15 -10.01
CA SER A 156 15.47 1.28 -10.33
C SER A 156 15.38 2.16 -9.08
N LEU A 157 14.73 1.65 -8.03
CA LEU A 157 14.47 2.40 -6.80
C LEU A 157 14.49 1.50 -5.55
N ILE A 158 15.29 1.88 -4.56
CA ILE A 158 15.30 1.27 -3.23
C ILE A 158 14.46 2.12 -2.28
N SER A 159 13.30 1.60 -1.89
CA SER A 159 12.47 2.14 -0.83
C SER A 159 13.02 1.68 0.51
N LEU A 160 13.69 2.57 1.24
CA LEU A 160 14.37 2.19 2.48
C LEU A 160 13.35 1.80 3.57
N GLY A 161 13.48 0.56 4.05
CA GLY A 161 12.76 0.06 5.21
C GLY A 161 13.41 0.54 6.48
N THR A 162 13.02 1.72 6.94
CA THR A 162 13.53 2.30 8.19
C THR A 162 12.89 1.65 9.40
N SER A 163 13.68 1.47 10.47
CA SER A 163 13.18 0.96 11.75
C SER A 163 12.12 1.88 12.35
N ARG A 164 11.26 1.34 13.21
CA ARG A 164 10.21 2.07 13.89
C ARG A 164 10.80 3.18 14.72
N ASP A 165 11.94 2.93 15.37
CA ASP A 165 12.66 3.94 16.12
C ASP A 165 13.15 5.09 15.24
N THR A 166 13.64 4.83 14.03
CA THR A 166 13.89 5.88 13.02
C THR A 166 12.61 6.65 12.69
N GLN A 167 11.48 5.94 12.57
CA GLN A 167 10.19 6.54 12.20
C GLN A 167 9.58 7.39 13.33
N VAL A 168 9.74 6.99 14.60
CA VAL A 168 9.24 7.70 15.80
C VAL A 168 10.30 8.58 16.48
N GLY A 169 11.50 8.65 15.89
CA GLY A 169 12.71 9.22 16.48
C GLY A 169 12.65 10.64 17.06
N PRO A 170 11.79 11.59 16.63
CA PRO A 170 11.70 12.90 17.29
C PRO A 170 11.07 12.81 18.68
N TYR A 171 10.37 11.72 18.98
CA TYR A 171 9.51 11.58 20.16
C TYR A 171 10.04 10.57 21.18
N LYS A 172 11.22 9.97 20.94
CA LYS A 172 11.79 8.92 21.78
C LYS A 172 13.29 9.14 21.97
N ASP A 173 13.76 9.06 23.21
CA ASP A 173 15.20 9.16 23.52
C ASP A 173 15.95 8.02 22.80
N LYS A 174 17.09 8.34 22.19
CA LYS A 174 17.96 7.37 21.51
C LYS A 174 18.43 6.26 22.46
N ALA A 175 18.50 6.54 23.77
CA ALA A 175 18.82 5.53 24.78
C ALA A 175 17.79 4.39 24.86
N ASP A 176 16.54 4.65 24.47
CA ASP A 176 15.43 3.69 24.54
C ASP A 176 15.19 2.96 23.20
N TRP A 177 16.01 3.23 22.18
CA TRP A 177 15.86 2.61 20.86
C TRP A 177 16.20 1.11 20.95
N ASN A 178 15.24 0.28 20.54
CA ASN A 178 15.37 -1.17 20.53
C ASN A 178 15.85 -1.62 19.14
N ARG A 179 17.10 -2.10 19.12
CA ARG A 179 17.89 -2.33 17.89
C ARG A 179 17.29 -3.33 16.90
N ASN A 180 16.32 -4.16 17.31
CA ASN A 180 15.79 -5.29 16.55
C ASN A 180 14.25 -5.34 16.47
N ASP A 181 13.52 -4.28 16.85
CA ASP A 181 12.09 -4.43 17.18
C ASP A 181 11.14 -4.59 15.99
N ASP A 182 11.53 -4.15 14.78
CA ASP A 182 10.63 -4.15 13.63
C ASP A 182 11.27 -4.47 12.27
N GLY A 183 12.55 -4.81 12.24
CA GLY A 183 13.22 -5.32 11.03
C GLY A 183 13.61 -4.27 10.00
N GLY A 184 13.79 -3.00 10.38
CA GLY A 184 14.28 -1.94 9.48
C GLY A 184 15.65 -1.37 9.85
N VAL A 185 16.24 -0.57 8.94
CA VAL A 185 17.50 0.13 9.17
C VAL A 185 17.33 1.32 10.11
N VAL A 186 18.29 1.47 11.03
CA VAL A 186 18.31 2.58 11.98
C VAL A 186 19.10 3.75 11.40
N VAL A 187 18.43 4.90 11.23
CA VAL A 187 19.04 6.15 10.73
C VAL A 187 18.93 7.18 11.85
N THR A 188 20.06 7.74 12.26
CA THR A 188 20.14 8.57 13.47
C THR A 188 20.64 10.00 13.20
N CYS A 189 21.30 10.21 12.05
CA CYS A 189 21.91 11.48 11.66
C CYS A 189 21.98 11.65 10.13
N PRO A 190 22.27 12.86 9.61
CA PRO A 190 22.44 13.08 8.17
C PRO A 190 23.55 12.26 7.52
N GLU A 191 24.65 12.01 8.23
CA GLU A 191 25.79 11.23 7.71
C GLU A 191 25.38 9.79 7.37
N ASP A 192 24.47 9.21 8.15
CA ASP A 192 23.90 7.90 7.88
C ASP A 192 23.23 7.85 6.50
N MET A 193 22.51 8.92 6.15
CA MET A 193 21.89 9.04 4.83
C MET A 193 22.90 9.20 3.71
N ASN A 194 23.97 9.97 3.92
CA ASN A 194 25.05 10.10 2.94
C ASN A 194 25.70 8.75 2.64
N GLN A 195 25.94 7.91 3.65
CA GLN A 195 26.47 6.55 3.47
C GLN A 195 25.51 5.65 2.68
N LEU A 196 24.22 5.65 3.04
CA LEU A 196 23.19 4.86 2.34
C LEU A 196 23.04 5.28 0.87
N PHE A 197 23.12 6.58 0.58
CA PHE A 197 23.11 7.07 -0.79
C PHE A 197 24.40 6.72 -1.54
N ALA A 198 25.57 6.87 -0.91
CA ALA A 198 26.84 6.47 -1.52
C ALA A 198 26.88 4.98 -1.89
N ALA A 199 26.26 4.12 -1.08
CA ALA A 199 26.09 2.70 -1.41
C ALA A 199 25.29 2.47 -2.69
N THR A 200 24.35 3.36 -3.05
CA THR A 200 23.59 3.26 -4.32
C THR A 200 24.37 3.75 -5.53
N GLN A 201 25.48 4.48 -5.37
CA GLN A 201 26.21 5.11 -6.48
C GLN A 201 27.14 4.13 -7.24
N ARG A 202 26.61 2.95 -7.61
CA ARG A 202 27.31 1.89 -8.35
C ARG A 202 26.33 1.03 -9.15
N GLY A 203 26.85 0.14 -9.98
CA GLY A 203 26.05 -0.70 -10.88
C GLY A 203 25.12 0.16 -11.75
N ASN A 204 23.80 -0.02 -11.61
CA ASN A 204 22.80 0.76 -12.34
C ASN A 204 22.28 2.01 -11.59
N PHE A 205 22.93 2.42 -10.50
CA PHE A 205 22.63 3.64 -9.75
C PHE A 205 21.15 3.76 -9.34
N PRO A 206 20.61 2.82 -8.55
CA PRO A 206 19.22 2.91 -8.13
C PRO A 206 19.00 4.19 -7.33
N ALA A 207 17.87 4.83 -7.58
CA ALA A 207 17.39 5.88 -6.70
C ALA A 207 17.15 5.30 -5.30
N ILE A 208 17.18 6.16 -4.28
CA ILE A 208 16.82 5.78 -2.91
C ILE A 208 15.74 6.70 -2.39
N LYS A 209 14.79 6.11 -1.67
CA LYS A 209 13.63 6.80 -1.12
C LYS A 209 13.50 6.54 0.38
N LEU A 210 13.06 7.58 1.10
CA LEU A 210 12.61 7.49 2.49
C LEU A 210 11.10 7.75 2.59
N TYR A 211 10.46 7.15 3.59
CA TYR A 211 9.06 7.48 3.92
C TYR A 211 9.00 8.84 4.62
N ALA A 212 8.41 9.83 3.93
CA ALA A 212 8.34 11.19 4.44
C ALA A 212 7.28 11.36 5.54
N GLY A 213 6.29 10.46 5.59
CA GLY A 213 5.26 10.47 6.63
C GLY A 213 5.78 10.36 8.08
N THR A 214 7.04 9.94 8.28
CA THR A 214 7.70 9.87 9.59
C THR A 214 8.17 11.23 10.10
N GLY A 215 8.28 12.23 9.21
CA GLY A 215 8.78 13.58 9.49
C GLY A 215 10.26 13.65 9.86
N PHE A 216 10.78 12.71 10.64
CA PHE A 216 12.08 12.83 11.32
C PHE A 216 13.30 12.83 10.41
N PRO A 217 13.52 11.85 9.51
CA PRO A 217 14.70 11.87 8.65
C PRO A 217 14.70 13.09 7.73
N TYR A 218 13.51 13.53 7.30
CA TYR A 218 13.35 14.72 6.46
C TYR A 218 13.63 16.01 7.22
N LEU A 219 13.15 16.14 8.46
CA LEU A 219 13.46 17.29 9.31
C LEU A 219 14.95 17.34 9.69
N LEU A 220 15.57 16.18 9.95
CA LEU A 220 17.01 16.09 10.17
C LEU A 220 17.80 16.60 8.96
N LEU A 221 17.49 16.10 7.76
CA LEU A 221 18.15 16.54 6.53
C LEU A 221 17.85 18.01 6.22
N PHE A 222 16.62 18.46 6.41
CA PHE A 222 16.23 19.86 6.18
C PHE A 222 17.07 20.84 7.02
N ASN A 223 17.30 20.49 8.29
CA ASN A 223 18.01 21.35 9.23
C ASN A 223 19.54 21.27 9.10
N HIS A 224 20.08 20.17 8.55
CA HIS A 224 21.51 19.88 8.64
C HIS A 224 22.20 19.53 7.31
N ASP A 225 21.48 19.11 6.28
CA ASP A 225 22.03 18.73 4.96
C ASP A 225 20.98 18.84 3.83
N GLN A 226 20.69 20.08 3.41
CA GLN A 226 19.73 20.36 2.33
C GLN A 226 20.18 19.82 0.96
N VAL A 227 21.49 19.66 0.76
CA VAL A 227 22.05 19.08 -0.48
C VAL A 227 21.68 17.60 -0.58
N MET A 228 21.81 16.86 0.52
CA MET A 228 21.40 15.46 0.55
C MET A 228 19.89 15.31 0.35
N LEU A 229 19.08 16.21 0.93
CA LEU A 229 17.64 16.26 0.68
C LEU A 229 17.32 16.42 -0.82
N MET A 230 18.01 17.33 -1.52
CA MET A 230 17.85 17.50 -2.98
C MET A 230 18.24 16.25 -3.79
N LYS A 231 19.28 15.51 -3.36
CA LYS A 231 19.66 14.25 -3.99
C LYS A 231 18.59 13.17 -3.83
N LEU A 232 17.98 13.06 -2.65
CA LEU A 232 16.89 12.12 -2.39
C LEU A 232 15.61 12.46 -3.15
N GLN A 233 15.32 13.76 -3.31
CA GLN A 233 14.15 14.28 -4.01
C GLN A 233 14.06 13.80 -5.47
N ARG A 234 15.20 13.56 -6.10
CA ARG A 234 15.30 13.04 -7.46
C ARG A 234 14.89 11.56 -7.63
N GLY A 235 14.83 10.82 -6.53
CA GLY A 235 14.35 9.44 -6.49
C GLY A 235 12.84 9.37 -6.47
N MET A 236 12.23 9.47 -5.29
CA MET A 236 10.77 9.58 -5.08
C MET A 236 10.48 9.86 -3.62
N GLN A 237 9.45 10.63 -3.32
CA GLN A 237 9.00 10.91 -1.95
C GLN A 237 7.66 10.23 -1.69
N ALA A 238 7.43 9.60 -0.54
CA ALA A 238 6.09 9.11 -0.17
C ALA A 238 5.51 9.87 1.00
N VAL A 239 4.26 10.32 0.81
CA VAL A 239 3.50 11.04 1.82
C VAL A 239 2.08 10.46 1.93
N SER A 240 1.57 10.35 3.15
CA SER A 240 0.21 9.89 3.46
C SER A 240 -0.67 11.05 3.90
N VAL A 241 -1.07 11.91 2.96
CA VAL A 241 -1.59 13.26 3.25
C VAL A 241 -3.04 13.30 3.74
N SER A 242 -3.86 12.31 3.39
CA SER A 242 -5.30 12.26 3.65
C SER A 242 -5.71 11.19 4.65
N GLY A 243 -4.76 10.66 5.44
CA GLY A 243 -5.11 9.82 6.58
C GLY A 243 -3.97 9.60 7.58
N PRO A 244 -4.25 8.91 8.70
CA PRO A 244 -3.45 9.02 9.91
C PRO A 244 -2.33 7.98 10.04
N TRP A 245 -1.69 7.57 8.94
CA TRP A 245 -0.40 6.86 9.00
C TRP A 245 0.64 7.69 9.78
N PHE A 246 1.60 7.06 10.43
CA PHE A 246 2.66 7.75 11.18
C PHE A 246 2.10 8.70 12.25
N GLY A 247 1.05 8.26 12.92
CA GLY A 247 0.35 9.02 13.96
C GLY A 247 -0.21 8.07 15.01
N GLU A 248 -1.25 8.51 15.71
CA GLU A 248 -1.79 7.71 16.79
C GLU A 248 -2.50 6.44 16.30
N PHE A 249 -3.19 6.50 15.15
CA PHE A 249 -3.99 5.39 14.61
C PHE A 249 -3.16 4.16 14.22
N ASP A 250 -1.90 4.35 13.84
CA ASP A 250 -0.98 3.25 13.56
C ASP A 250 0.10 3.09 14.63
N LYS A 251 -0.04 3.82 15.75
CA LYS A 251 0.86 3.79 16.93
C LYS A 251 2.31 4.16 16.58
N ARG A 252 2.50 5.00 15.57
CA ARG A 252 3.81 5.50 15.11
C ARG A 252 4.00 7.00 15.35
N GLY A 253 3.17 7.61 16.18
CA GLY A 253 3.34 8.98 16.62
C GLY A 253 2.26 9.42 17.61
N PRO A 254 2.46 10.54 18.31
CA PRO A 254 1.49 11.06 19.28
C PRO A 254 0.40 11.94 18.65
N LEU A 255 0.55 12.31 17.37
CA LEU A 255 -0.36 13.24 16.70
C LEU A 255 -1.72 12.59 16.43
N GLU A 256 -2.78 13.30 16.80
CA GLU A 256 -4.15 12.95 16.42
C GLU A 256 -4.32 13.07 14.88
N PRO A 257 -5.30 12.37 14.27
CA PRO A 257 -5.45 12.30 12.82
C PRO A 257 -5.45 13.64 12.09
N LEU A 258 -6.20 14.63 12.58
CA LEU A 258 -6.27 15.97 11.97
C LEU A 258 -4.92 16.69 11.99
N GLU A 259 -4.21 16.64 13.12
CA GLU A 259 -2.89 17.26 13.27
C GLU A 259 -1.86 16.56 12.40
N CYS A 260 -1.93 15.23 12.34
CA CYS A 260 -1.09 14.40 11.47
C CYS A 260 -1.27 14.79 9.99
N MET A 261 -2.50 14.94 9.51
CA MET A 261 -2.77 15.38 8.13
C MET A 261 -2.26 16.80 7.86
N ARG A 262 -2.48 17.74 8.79
CA ARG A 262 -1.96 19.12 8.67
C ARG A 262 -0.43 19.14 8.59
N ALA A 263 0.25 18.38 9.44
CA ALA A 263 1.71 18.29 9.46
C ALA A 263 2.26 17.72 8.14
N LYS A 264 1.63 16.69 7.58
CA LYS A 264 2.04 16.11 6.30
C LYS A 264 1.76 17.01 5.11
N ARG A 265 0.67 17.78 5.13
CA ARG A 265 0.43 18.82 4.12
C ARG A 265 1.54 19.88 4.16
N ALA A 266 1.91 20.35 5.35
CA ALA A 266 3.01 21.29 5.52
C ALA A 266 4.37 20.71 5.05
N LEU A 267 4.60 19.40 5.26
CA LEU A 267 5.77 18.71 4.73
C LEU A 267 5.79 18.73 3.19
N VAL A 268 4.66 18.44 2.52
CA VAL A 268 4.59 18.55 1.05
C VAL A 268 4.84 19.99 0.60
N ASP A 269 4.24 20.97 1.29
CA ASP A 269 4.46 22.39 0.96
C ASP A 269 5.93 22.80 1.11
N MET A 270 6.63 22.26 2.11
CA MET A 270 8.08 22.44 2.30
C MET A 270 8.88 21.76 1.17
N LEU A 271 8.56 20.51 0.83
CA LEU A 271 9.22 19.78 -0.27
C LEU A 271 9.04 20.47 -1.63
N MET A 272 7.91 21.15 -1.83
CA MET A 272 7.63 21.92 -3.05
C MET A 272 8.18 23.36 -3.01
N SER A 273 8.87 23.75 -1.94
CA SER A 273 9.43 25.11 -1.80
C SER A 273 10.89 25.24 -2.23
N PHE A 274 11.58 24.13 -2.48
CA PHE A 274 12.97 24.13 -3.00
C PHE A 274 13.03 24.52 -4.48
N ASP A 275 14.22 24.89 -4.94
CA ASP A 275 14.49 25.15 -6.36
C ASP A 275 14.24 23.87 -7.20
N GLU A 276 13.64 24.04 -8.38
CA GLU A 276 13.22 22.95 -9.30
C GLU A 276 12.19 21.93 -8.74
N PRO A 277 11.13 22.36 -8.02
CA PRO A 277 10.19 21.43 -7.35
C PRO A 277 9.40 20.58 -8.36
N ASN A 278 9.27 21.08 -9.59
CA ASN A 278 8.57 20.48 -10.73
C ASN A 278 9.23 19.17 -11.23
N THR A 279 10.37 18.77 -10.67
CA THR A 279 11.10 17.54 -11.06
C THR A 279 10.99 16.42 -10.02
N ILE A 280 10.34 16.66 -8.87
CA ILE A 280 10.32 15.71 -7.76
C ILE A 280 9.11 14.77 -7.88
N PRO A 281 9.31 13.48 -8.16
CA PRO A 281 8.22 12.52 -8.13
C PRO A 281 7.71 12.29 -6.70
N ILE A 282 6.41 12.52 -6.48
CA ILE A 282 5.76 12.34 -5.18
C ILE A 282 4.67 11.28 -5.29
N GLU A 283 4.81 10.24 -4.47
CA GLU A 283 3.82 9.22 -4.21
C GLU A 283 2.90 9.65 -3.07
N ILE A 284 1.58 9.58 -3.30
CA ILE A 284 0.58 9.72 -2.25
C ILE A 284 0.03 8.33 -1.94
N ASN A 285 0.48 7.73 -0.85
CA ASN A 285 0.26 6.30 -0.57
C ASN A 285 -0.96 6.02 0.33
N GLU A 286 -1.81 7.03 0.55
CA GLU A 286 -2.96 6.94 1.45
C GLU A 286 -3.99 5.85 1.09
N PRO A 287 -4.32 5.56 -0.18
CA PRO A 287 -5.33 4.55 -0.49
C PRO A 287 -5.06 3.17 0.16
N HIS A 288 -3.79 2.81 0.33
CA HIS A 288 -3.38 1.56 0.98
C HIS A 288 -3.70 1.52 2.47
N HIS A 289 -3.82 2.69 3.12
CA HIS A 289 -4.23 2.77 4.51
C HIS A 289 -5.56 2.05 4.72
N TRP A 290 -6.53 2.38 3.89
CA TRP A 290 -7.89 1.91 3.99
C TRP A 290 -7.93 0.41 3.70
N SER A 291 -7.40 -0.03 2.56
CA SER A 291 -7.48 -1.43 2.16
C SER A 291 -6.72 -2.38 3.11
N LEU A 292 -5.55 -1.99 3.63
CA LEU A 292 -4.80 -2.79 4.61
C LEU A 292 -5.55 -2.97 5.95
N ARG A 293 -6.53 -2.12 6.24
CA ARG A 293 -7.36 -2.16 7.45
C ARG A 293 -8.81 -2.56 7.16
N MET A 294 -8.98 -3.37 6.11
CA MET A 294 -10.29 -3.91 5.72
C MET A 294 -11.27 -2.80 5.30
N GLY A 295 -10.81 -1.71 4.69
CA GLY A 295 -11.70 -0.78 4.00
C GLY A 295 -12.37 -1.44 2.80
N ASP A 296 -13.54 -0.93 2.41
CA ASP A 296 -14.25 -1.42 1.23
C ASP A 296 -13.67 -0.86 -0.07
N ASP A 297 -14.04 -1.48 -1.19
CA ASP A 297 -13.50 -1.13 -2.50
C ASP A 297 -13.92 0.28 -2.92
N ILE A 298 -15.13 0.72 -2.55
CA ILE A 298 -15.61 2.09 -2.80
C ILE A 298 -14.70 3.10 -2.11
N GLY A 299 -14.34 2.85 -0.83
CA GLY A 299 -13.47 3.72 -0.05
C GLY A 299 -12.05 3.78 -0.62
N TYR A 300 -11.54 2.64 -1.10
CA TYR A 300 -10.26 2.59 -1.79
C TYR A 300 -10.25 3.45 -3.07
N VAL A 301 -11.30 3.36 -3.89
CA VAL A 301 -11.46 4.17 -5.12
C VAL A 301 -11.63 5.66 -4.78
N THR A 302 -12.44 5.99 -3.76
CA THR A 302 -12.58 7.36 -3.24
C THR A 302 -11.24 7.93 -2.77
N ALA A 303 -10.44 7.16 -2.03
CA ALA A 303 -9.14 7.62 -1.52
C ALA A 303 -8.16 7.95 -2.66
N HIS A 304 -8.20 7.21 -3.77
CA HIS A 304 -7.40 7.50 -4.97
C HIS A 304 -7.79 8.83 -5.63
N ALA A 305 -9.09 9.12 -5.71
CA ALA A 305 -9.57 10.41 -6.19
C ALA A 305 -9.14 11.57 -5.28
N VAL A 306 -9.23 11.39 -3.94
CA VAL A 306 -8.75 12.38 -2.95
C VAL A 306 -7.25 12.62 -3.10
N ALA A 307 -6.44 11.57 -3.27
CA ALA A 307 -5.00 11.68 -3.49
C ALA A 307 -4.66 12.45 -4.78
N ALA A 308 -5.33 12.14 -5.89
CA ALA A 308 -5.17 12.85 -7.16
C ALA A 308 -5.59 14.33 -7.07
N ALA A 309 -6.68 14.63 -6.35
CA ALA A 309 -7.13 15.99 -6.10
C ALA A 309 -6.13 16.77 -5.25
N PHE A 310 -5.60 16.16 -4.18
CA PHE A 310 -4.54 16.76 -3.37
C PHE A 310 -3.30 17.07 -4.21
N ALA A 311 -2.89 16.15 -5.08
CA ALA A 311 -1.75 16.35 -5.98
C ALA A 311 -1.92 17.59 -6.89
N ASN A 312 -3.14 18.01 -7.21
CA ASN A 312 -3.38 19.21 -8.01
C ASN A 312 -3.28 20.52 -7.21
N ILE A 313 -3.36 20.50 -5.88
CA ILE A 313 -3.54 21.71 -5.08
C ILE A 313 -2.56 21.90 -3.92
N CYS A 314 -1.72 20.91 -3.66
CA CYS A 314 -0.65 21.01 -2.67
C CYS A 314 0.49 21.91 -3.19
N GLY A 315 1.45 22.21 -2.32
CA GLY A 315 2.57 23.09 -2.64
C GLY A 315 2.27 24.56 -2.36
N LYS A 316 3.34 25.36 -2.28
CA LYS A 316 3.26 26.81 -2.04
C LYS A 316 2.45 27.47 -3.16
N ASN A 317 1.51 28.33 -2.80
CA ASN A 317 0.56 28.98 -3.72
C ASN A 317 -0.33 28.00 -4.52
N ARG A 318 -0.44 26.73 -4.10
CA ARG A 318 -1.30 25.72 -4.72
C ARG A 318 -0.94 25.39 -6.17
N THR A 319 0.36 25.34 -6.45
CA THR A 319 0.87 24.97 -7.78
C THR A 319 0.63 23.51 -8.14
N GLY A 320 0.43 22.64 -7.15
CA GLY A 320 0.34 21.21 -7.34
C GLY A 320 1.70 20.53 -7.52
N ILE A 321 1.67 19.20 -7.62
CA ILE A 321 2.78 18.33 -7.98
C ILE A 321 2.69 18.08 -9.49
N ASP A 322 3.80 18.15 -10.21
CA ASP A 322 3.86 17.81 -11.64
C ASP A 322 3.97 16.29 -11.84
N GLU A 323 4.86 15.63 -11.10
CA GLU A 323 5.15 14.20 -11.23
C GLU A 323 4.50 13.39 -10.10
N TYR A 324 3.18 13.15 -10.20
CA TYR A 324 2.43 12.36 -9.22
C TYR A 324 2.57 10.85 -9.49
N ILE A 325 3.01 10.08 -8.49
CA ILE A 325 3.04 8.62 -8.56
C ILE A 325 1.83 8.05 -7.81
N ALA A 326 0.95 7.38 -8.56
CA ALA A 326 -0.22 6.70 -8.03
C ALA A 326 0.09 5.22 -7.87
N GLN A 327 0.29 4.75 -6.63
CA GLN A 327 0.55 3.34 -6.34
C GLN A 327 -0.77 2.58 -6.14
N PHE A 328 -0.92 1.44 -6.80
CA PHE A 328 -2.09 0.56 -6.74
C PHE A 328 -1.68 -0.78 -6.12
N MET A 329 -2.26 -1.12 -4.97
CA MET A 329 -1.92 -2.32 -4.20
C MET A 329 -2.98 -3.39 -4.43
N PHE A 330 -2.60 -4.42 -5.19
CA PHE A 330 -3.41 -5.58 -5.52
C PHE A 330 -3.55 -6.52 -4.32
N ASN A 331 -4.52 -7.42 -4.42
CA ASN A 331 -4.82 -8.47 -3.45
C ASN A 331 -5.02 -7.92 -2.02
N THR A 332 -5.48 -6.66 -1.89
CA THR A 332 -5.67 -5.98 -0.60
C THR A 332 -7.04 -5.29 -0.53
N PRO A 333 -7.94 -5.75 0.36
CA PRO A 333 -7.94 -7.12 0.90
C PRO A 333 -7.98 -8.17 -0.23
N LYS A 334 -7.70 -9.45 0.05
CA LYS A 334 -7.67 -10.51 -1.00
C LYS A 334 -9.05 -10.66 -1.64
N THR A 335 -9.14 -10.37 -2.95
CA THR A 335 -10.31 -10.50 -3.82
C THR A 335 -9.98 -11.42 -4.99
N ALA A 336 -10.99 -11.89 -5.72
CA ALA A 336 -10.74 -12.61 -6.97
C ALA A 336 -10.03 -11.71 -8.00
N SER A 337 -9.26 -12.30 -8.91
CA SER A 337 -8.43 -11.53 -9.85
C SER A 337 -9.23 -10.57 -10.74
N TRP A 338 -10.41 -11.00 -11.22
CA TRP A 338 -11.30 -10.14 -12.02
C TRP A 338 -11.85 -8.94 -11.22
N ALA A 339 -12.18 -9.15 -9.94
CA ALA A 339 -12.72 -8.12 -9.06
C ALA A 339 -11.62 -7.13 -8.65
N ASP A 340 -10.40 -7.60 -8.41
CA ASP A 340 -9.25 -6.75 -8.14
C ASP A 340 -8.88 -5.92 -9.37
N TYR A 341 -8.92 -6.52 -10.57
CA TYR A 341 -8.78 -5.79 -11.83
C TYR A 341 -9.84 -4.70 -11.99
N ALA A 342 -11.11 -5.00 -11.68
CA ALA A 342 -12.20 -4.02 -11.72
C ALA A 342 -11.96 -2.86 -10.74
N LYS A 343 -11.52 -3.17 -9.50
CA LYS A 343 -11.18 -2.18 -8.47
C LYS A 343 -10.05 -1.26 -8.89
N MET A 344 -8.95 -1.82 -9.42
CA MET A 344 -7.82 -1.01 -9.89
C MET A 344 -8.17 -0.19 -11.13
N SER A 345 -8.95 -0.75 -12.05
CA SER A 345 -9.47 -0.01 -13.21
C SER A 345 -10.32 1.18 -12.79
N ALA A 346 -11.22 1.00 -11.82
CA ALA A 346 -12.06 2.08 -11.28
C ALA A 346 -11.22 3.17 -10.61
N ALA A 347 -10.23 2.77 -9.79
CA ALA A 347 -9.34 3.69 -9.10
C ALA A 347 -8.45 4.51 -10.06
N ILE A 348 -7.89 3.87 -11.10
CA ILE A 348 -7.10 4.56 -12.13
C ILE A 348 -7.97 5.54 -12.92
N GLU A 349 -9.15 5.12 -13.33
CA GLU A 349 -10.03 5.95 -14.17
C GLU A 349 -10.53 7.18 -13.41
N ILE A 350 -10.97 7.02 -12.15
CA ILE A 350 -11.42 8.17 -11.36
C ILE A 350 -10.26 9.11 -11.04
N ALA A 351 -9.09 8.58 -10.62
CA ALA A 351 -7.91 9.41 -10.32
C ALA A 351 -7.44 10.17 -11.57
N GLY A 352 -7.47 9.53 -12.74
CA GLY A 352 -7.15 10.15 -14.03
C GLY A 352 -8.13 11.24 -14.45
N GLN A 353 -9.41 11.13 -14.11
CA GLN A 353 -10.40 12.21 -14.34
C GLN A 353 -10.12 13.44 -13.45
N VAL A 354 -9.61 13.23 -12.23
CA VAL A 354 -9.31 14.31 -11.29
C VAL A 354 -7.98 14.99 -11.63
N ARG A 355 -6.96 14.22 -11.98
CA ARG A 355 -5.58 14.67 -12.12
C ARG A 355 -5.39 15.57 -13.35
N LYS A 356 -4.70 16.71 -13.18
CA LYS A 356 -4.41 17.67 -14.27
C LYS A 356 -3.00 17.53 -14.89
N GLY A 357 -1.98 17.17 -14.11
CA GLY A 357 -0.61 16.95 -14.59
C GLY A 357 -0.30 15.46 -14.79
N ASN A 358 0.99 15.09 -14.79
CA ASN A 358 1.39 13.70 -15.01
C ASN A 358 0.92 12.80 -13.85
N MET A 359 0.51 11.58 -14.20
CA MET A 359 0.20 10.49 -13.28
C MET A 359 0.95 9.25 -13.73
N TRP A 360 1.93 8.81 -12.92
CA TRP A 360 2.69 7.60 -13.16
C TRP A 360 2.08 6.47 -12.34
N VAL A 361 1.59 5.44 -13.03
CA VAL A 361 1.00 4.26 -12.39
C VAL A 361 2.13 3.37 -11.84
N GLU A 362 2.13 3.18 -10.52
CA GLU A 362 2.92 2.18 -9.82
C GLU A 362 2.02 1.02 -9.37
N THR A 363 2.44 -0.23 -9.50
CA THR A 363 1.68 -1.39 -9.00
C THR A 363 2.46 -2.16 -7.96
N ARG A 364 1.75 -2.84 -7.05
CA ARG A 364 2.36 -3.76 -6.09
C ARG A 364 1.41 -4.84 -5.63
N ALA A 365 1.98 -5.92 -5.11
CA ALA A 365 1.25 -6.93 -4.36
C ALA A 365 0.93 -6.44 -2.92
N GLY A 366 -0.18 -6.94 -2.39
CA GLY A 366 -0.57 -6.82 -1.00
C GLY A 366 0.22 -7.77 -0.10
N LEU A 367 0.71 -7.27 1.04
CA LEU A 367 1.47 -8.11 1.99
C LEU A 367 0.66 -9.33 2.48
N PRO A 368 -0.64 -9.21 2.84
CA PRO A 368 -1.43 -10.35 3.34
C PRO A 368 -1.73 -11.44 2.30
N TYR A 369 -1.42 -11.20 1.03
CA TYR A 369 -1.63 -12.16 -0.05
C TYR A 369 -0.63 -13.33 0.05
N PHE A 370 0.63 -13.04 0.40
CA PHE A 370 1.69 -14.04 0.44
C PHE A 370 1.48 -15.08 1.53
N ARG A 371 1.83 -16.33 1.22
CA ARG A 371 1.80 -17.46 2.16
C ARG A 371 3.22 -17.80 2.63
N PRO A 372 3.37 -18.39 3.83
CA PRO A 372 4.69 -18.77 4.33
C PRO A 372 5.41 -19.82 3.48
N ASP A 373 4.69 -20.67 2.75
CA ASP A 373 5.31 -21.70 1.90
C ASP A 373 6.11 -21.05 0.73
N PRO A 374 7.42 -21.34 0.58
CA PRO A 374 8.24 -20.71 -0.45
C PRO A 374 7.76 -20.94 -1.88
N GLN A 375 7.22 -22.11 -2.20
CA GLN A 375 6.77 -22.41 -3.56
C GLN A 375 5.47 -21.69 -3.85
N LYS A 376 4.48 -21.77 -2.94
CA LYS A 376 3.21 -21.04 -3.07
C LYS A 376 3.43 -19.54 -3.10
N SER A 377 4.29 -18.99 -2.24
CA SER A 377 4.60 -17.56 -2.22
C SER A 377 5.19 -17.06 -3.54
N LEU A 378 6.07 -17.86 -4.15
CA LEU A 378 6.64 -17.54 -5.46
C LEU A 378 5.58 -17.62 -6.57
N VAL A 379 4.73 -18.66 -6.57
CA VAL A 379 3.61 -18.74 -7.52
C VAL A 379 2.70 -17.53 -7.37
N GLN A 380 2.36 -17.16 -6.13
CA GLN A 380 1.58 -15.96 -5.83
C GLN A 380 2.26 -14.69 -6.36
N LEU A 381 3.57 -14.52 -6.16
CA LEU A 381 4.33 -13.39 -6.71
C LEU A 381 4.19 -13.30 -8.23
N VAL A 382 4.33 -14.42 -8.93
CA VAL A 382 4.21 -14.46 -10.39
C VAL A 382 2.76 -14.20 -10.81
N THR A 383 1.76 -14.84 -10.19
CA THR A 383 0.32 -14.65 -10.46
C THR A 383 -0.09 -13.19 -10.33
N THR A 384 0.22 -12.55 -9.19
CA THR A 384 -0.12 -11.12 -8.99
C THR A 384 0.67 -10.21 -9.93
N THR A 385 1.90 -10.56 -10.28
CA THR A 385 2.68 -9.77 -11.25
C THR A 385 2.04 -9.82 -12.64
N ILE A 386 1.56 -10.98 -13.09
CA ILE A 386 0.82 -11.09 -14.36
C ILE A 386 -0.43 -10.20 -14.31
N LEU A 387 -1.21 -10.25 -13.22
CA LEU A 387 -2.40 -9.40 -13.05
C LEU A 387 -2.05 -7.90 -13.10
N GLN A 388 -0.99 -7.48 -12.41
CA GLN A 388 -0.49 -6.11 -12.43
C GLN A 388 -0.05 -5.67 -13.83
N SER A 389 0.51 -6.59 -14.62
CA SER A 389 1.04 -6.32 -15.97
C SER A 389 -0.03 -5.90 -16.98
N TYR A 390 -1.31 -6.23 -16.74
CA TYR A 390 -2.41 -5.72 -17.56
C TYR A 390 -2.48 -4.19 -17.61
N PHE A 391 -2.08 -3.52 -16.52
CA PHE A 391 -2.13 -2.07 -16.39
C PHE A 391 -0.92 -1.36 -17.00
N ASN A 392 0.05 -2.12 -17.54
CA ASN A 392 1.28 -1.60 -18.10
C ASN A 392 1.95 -0.54 -17.18
N PRO A 393 2.26 -0.89 -15.92
CA PRO A 393 2.77 0.06 -14.93
C PRO A 393 4.08 0.71 -15.38
N TRP A 394 4.33 1.95 -14.96
CA TRP A 394 5.62 2.62 -15.14
C TRP A 394 6.65 2.16 -14.12
N LEU A 395 6.18 1.81 -12.92
CA LEU A 395 6.98 1.31 -11.82
C LEU A 395 6.29 0.10 -11.20
N MET A 396 7.02 -0.98 -10.95
CA MET A 396 6.51 -2.13 -10.24
C MET A 396 7.25 -2.28 -8.91
N HIS A 397 6.49 -2.20 -7.83
CA HIS A 397 7.03 -2.42 -6.49
C HIS A 397 6.89 -3.88 -6.10
N VAL A 398 8.03 -4.56 -6.22
CA VAL A 398 8.16 -5.99 -5.98
C VAL A 398 8.28 -6.23 -4.47
N VAL A 399 7.31 -6.96 -3.94
CA VAL A 399 7.35 -7.52 -2.59
C VAL A 399 8.11 -8.84 -2.65
N SER A 400 9.08 -9.05 -1.77
CA SER A 400 9.86 -10.29 -1.77
C SER A 400 9.01 -11.50 -1.37
N ASP A 401 9.22 -12.66 -2.01
CA ASP A 401 8.47 -13.90 -1.71
C ASP A 401 8.66 -14.43 -0.26
N CYS A 402 9.65 -13.89 0.46
CA CYS A 402 9.87 -14.20 1.87
C CYS A 402 9.00 -13.37 2.84
N GLU A 403 8.17 -12.43 2.36
CA GLU A 403 7.40 -11.47 3.17
C GLU A 403 6.64 -12.14 4.32
N ALA A 404 5.94 -13.25 4.06
CA ALA A 404 5.16 -13.95 5.07
C ALA A 404 6.00 -14.74 6.09
N ARG A 405 7.34 -14.74 5.98
CA ARG A 405 8.25 -15.53 6.82
C ARG A 405 9.24 -14.66 7.61
N ARG A 406 9.88 -13.71 6.95
CA ARG A 406 11.01 -12.93 7.50
C ARG A 406 11.37 -11.72 6.64
N ALA A 407 12.16 -10.82 7.22
CA ALA A 407 12.80 -9.75 6.47
C ALA A 407 13.64 -10.29 5.30
N ALA A 408 13.60 -9.56 4.18
CA ALA A 408 14.28 -9.91 2.94
C ALA A 408 15.79 -9.64 3.02
N LYS A 409 16.57 -10.60 2.51
CA LYS A 409 18.00 -10.44 2.24
C LYS A 409 18.20 -10.11 0.76
N PRO A 410 19.40 -9.64 0.34
CA PRO A 410 19.66 -9.33 -1.06
C PRO A 410 19.31 -10.48 -2.03
N ASP A 411 19.62 -11.73 -1.68
CA ASP A 411 19.27 -12.90 -2.49
C ASP A 411 17.75 -13.07 -2.70
N ASP A 412 16.94 -12.81 -1.66
CA ASP A 412 15.48 -12.91 -1.76
C ASP A 412 14.91 -11.80 -2.65
N VAL A 413 15.47 -10.59 -2.54
CA VAL A 413 15.10 -9.44 -3.36
C VAL A 413 15.45 -9.71 -4.83
N GLU A 414 16.69 -10.09 -5.14
CA GLU A 414 17.14 -10.40 -6.50
C GLU A 414 16.28 -11.51 -7.14
N ARG A 415 16.02 -12.58 -6.39
CA ARG A 415 15.16 -13.69 -6.84
C ARG A 415 13.74 -13.22 -7.16
N SER A 416 13.14 -12.44 -6.28
CA SER A 416 11.77 -11.94 -6.44
C SER A 416 11.66 -10.95 -7.61
N VAL A 417 12.67 -10.09 -7.79
CA VAL A 417 12.70 -9.14 -8.91
C VAL A 417 12.85 -9.85 -10.24
N LYS A 418 13.72 -10.87 -10.34
CA LYS A 418 13.80 -11.70 -11.55
C LYS A 418 12.47 -12.37 -11.88
N ALA A 419 11.81 -12.97 -10.89
CA ALA A 419 10.48 -13.55 -11.03
C ALA A 419 9.45 -12.56 -11.56
N ALA A 420 9.42 -11.35 -11.00
CA ALA A 420 8.50 -10.31 -11.44
C ALA A 420 8.79 -9.82 -12.87
N LEU A 421 10.06 -9.60 -13.21
CA LEU A 421 10.47 -9.16 -14.55
C LEU A 421 10.15 -10.22 -15.61
N SER A 422 10.53 -11.49 -15.39
CA SER A 422 10.19 -12.59 -16.29
C SER A 422 8.68 -12.77 -16.45
N ALA A 423 7.90 -12.60 -15.37
CA ALA A 423 6.43 -12.65 -15.44
C ALA A 423 5.84 -11.49 -16.26
N TYR A 424 6.36 -10.27 -16.10
CA TYR A 424 5.96 -9.10 -16.88
C TYR A 424 6.26 -9.28 -18.38
N GLU A 425 7.47 -9.75 -18.71
CA GLU A 425 7.86 -10.06 -20.09
C GLU A 425 7.00 -11.17 -20.69
N TYR A 426 6.82 -12.28 -19.97
CA TYR A 426 6.01 -13.41 -20.39
C TYR A 426 4.57 -12.98 -20.69
N PHE A 427 3.96 -12.17 -19.82
CA PHE A 427 2.62 -11.63 -20.04
C PHE A 427 2.57 -10.79 -21.32
N ASN A 428 3.53 -9.88 -21.52
CA ASN A 428 3.54 -9.00 -22.68
C ASN A 428 3.73 -9.74 -24.01
N GLN A 429 4.51 -10.82 -24.01
CA GLN A 429 4.74 -11.65 -25.19
C GLN A 429 3.57 -12.61 -25.49
N ASN A 430 2.75 -12.94 -24.48
CA ASN A 430 1.73 -13.98 -24.57
C ASN A 430 0.33 -13.49 -24.17
N ARG A 431 0.00 -12.20 -24.36
CA ARG A 431 -1.27 -11.58 -23.92
C ARG A 431 -2.52 -12.38 -24.31
N GLN A 432 -2.50 -13.05 -25.45
CA GLN A 432 -3.60 -13.88 -25.97
C GLN A 432 -3.89 -15.15 -25.15
N LEU A 433 -2.98 -15.57 -24.27
CA LEU A 433 -3.15 -16.75 -23.41
C LEU A 433 -3.92 -16.46 -22.12
N PHE A 434 -4.17 -15.18 -21.84
CA PHE A 434 -4.73 -14.72 -20.58
C PHE A 434 -6.16 -14.20 -20.75
N PRO A 435 -6.98 -14.18 -19.68
CA PRO A 435 -8.36 -13.72 -19.76
C PRO A 435 -8.45 -12.25 -20.17
N ASP A 436 -9.44 -11.92 -21.01
CA ASP A 436 -9.71 -10.54 -21.41
C ASP A 436 -10.59 -9.82 -20.37
N PHE A 437 -10.00 -9.51 -19.21
CA PHE A 437 -10.70 -8.74 -18.17
C PHE A 437 -11.19 -7.38 -18.66
N ARG A 438 -10.53 -6.79 -19.67
CA ARG A 438 -10.91 -5.48 -20.19
C ARG A 438 -12.30 -5.50 -20.82
N ASN A 439 -12.66 -6.56 -21.53
CA ASN A 439 -13.95 -6.67 -22.21
C ASN A 439 -14.95 -7.57 -21.47
N ASP A 440 -14.57 -8.15 -20.32
CA ASP A 440 -15.48 -8.91 -19.48
C ASP A 440 -16.60 -8.02 -18.90
N GLN A 441 -17.86 -8.43 -19.13
CA GLN A 441 -19.04 -7.69 -18.69
C GLN A 441 -19.10 -7.52 -17.16
N LYS A 442 -18.78 -8.56 -16.39
CA LYS A 442 -18.80 -8.51 -14.92
C LYS A 442 -17.77 -7.53 -14.38
N VAL A 443 -16.59 -7.49 -15.01
CA VAL A 443 -15.54 -6.53 -14.69
C VAL A 443 -16.02 -5.10 -14.95
N GLN A 444 -16.62 -4.85 -16.12
CA GLN A 444 -17.12 -3.50 -16.45
C GLN A 444 -18.25 -3.06 -15.52
N GLU A 445 -19.19 -3.95 -15.20
CA GLU A 445 -20.27 -3.68 -14.25
C GLU A 445 -19.75 -3.33 -12.85
N ARG A 446 -18.78 -4.11 -12.32
CA ARG A 446 -18.16 -3.82 -11.02
C ARG A 446 -17.38 -2.49 -11.06
N LYS A 447 -16.63 -2.24 -12.13
CA LYS A 447 -15.86 -0.99 -12.30
C LYS A 447 -16.78 0.24 -12.27
N GLU A 448 -17.86 0.24 -13.04
CA GLU A 448 -18.81 1.36 -13.07
C GLU A 448 -19.60 1.49 -11.76
N TYR A 449 -19.94 0.37 -11.10
CA TYR A 449 -20.49 0.39 -9.75
C TYR A 449 -19.55 1.12 -8.78
N LEU A 450 -18.27 0.75 -8.74
CA LEU A 450 -17.30 1.36 -7.83
C LEU A 450 -17.13 2.87 -8.10
N LYS A 451 -17.00 3.26 -9.37
CA LYS A 451 -16.88 4.69 -9.75
C LYS A 451 -18.11 5.50 -9.34
N LYS A 452 -19.31 5.00 -9.66
CA LYS A 452 -20.58 5.68 -9.33
C LYS A 452 -20.70 5.90 -7.82
N ASN A 453 -20.42 4.88 -7.02
CA ASN A 453 -20.55 4.98 -5.56
C ASN A 453 -19.39 5.78 -4.92
N ALA A 454 -18.19 5.75 -5.51
CA ALA A 454 -17.11 6.64 -5.08
C ALA A 454 -17.47 8.11 -5.32
N ALA A 455 -18.16 8.43 -6.42
CA ALA A 455 -18.69 9.77 -6.69
C ALA A 455 -19.69 10.23 -5.63
N LEU A 456 -20.57 9.34 -5.15
CA LEU A 456 -21.49 9.63 -4.05
C LEU A 456 -20.73 9.99 -2.77
N ARG A 457 -19.69 9.22 -2.40
CA ARG A 457 -18.84 9.54 -1.23
C ARG A 457 -18.14 10.87 -1.38
N LEU A 458 -17.52 11.12 -2.54
CA LEU A 458 -16.82 12.38 -2.80
C LEU A 458 -17.80 13.56 -2.76
N THR A 459 -19.03 13.39 -3.22
CA THR A 459 -20.08 14.42 -3.15
C THR A 459 -20.47 14.69 -1.69
N ALA A 460 -20.70 13.64 -0.89
CA ALA A 460 -20.99 13.80 0.53
C ALA A 460 -19.82 14.48 1.28
N MET A 461 -18.58 14.13 0.95
CA MET A 461 -17.39 14.81 1.47
C MET A 461 -17.36 16.29 1.05
N ALA A 462 -17.60 16.60 -0.22
CA ALA A 462 -17.61 17.97 -0.71
C ALA A 462 -18.70 18.82 -0.05
N ARG A 463 -19.86 18.23 0.26
CA ARG A 463 -20.96 18.87 0.98
C ARG A 463 -20.65 19.14 2.46
N LEU A 464 -19.69 18.43 3.07
CA LEU A 464 -19.14 18.83 4.38
C LEU A 464 -18.34 20.13 4.31
N GLY A 465 -17.76 20.43 3.14
CA GLY A 465 -17.17 21.71 2.83
C GLY A 465 -18.23 22.74 2.48
N SER A 466 -18.13 23.33 1.29
CA SER A 466 -19.05 24.38 0.82
C SER A 466 -19.81 23.99 -0.46
N TYR A 467 -19.71 22.74 -0.91
CA TYR A 467 -20.32 22.29 -2.16
C TYR A 467 -21.82 22.06 -2.01
N MET A 468 -22.61 22.49 -3.00
CA MET A 468 -24.08 22.45 -2.99
C MET A 468 -24.68 21.75 -4.23
N GLY A 469 -23.84 21.19 -5.11
CA GLY A 469 -24.32 20.46 -6.28
C GLY A 469 -24.64 18.99 -6.00
N ASP A 470 -25.09 18.28 -7.04
CA ASP A 470 -25.59 16.90 -6.95
C ASP A 470 -24.52 15.83 -7.21
N ASN A 471 -23.48 16.18 -7.98
CA ASN A 471 -22.41 15.26 -8.32
C ASN A 471 -21.10 16.02 -8.43
N ILE A 472 -20.22 15.83 -7.44
CA ILE A 472 -18.96 16.56 -7.40
C ILE A 472 -18.10 16.31 -8.64
N LEU A 473 -18.23 15.18 -9.35
CA LEU A 473 -17.42 14.90 -10.54
C LEU A 473 -17.62 15.93 -11.66
N ASP A 474 -18.81 16.53 -11.76
CA ASP A 474 -19.11 17.53 -12.79
C ASP A 474 -18.43 18.89 -12.49
N ASP A 475 -18.20 19.18 -11.21
CA ASP A 475 -17.63 20.45 -10.72
C ASP A 475 -16.21 20.32 -10.15
N MET A 476 -15.67 19.09 -10.13
CA MET A 476 -14.54 18.70 -9.28
C MET A 476 -13.32 19.60 -9.49
N GLN A 477 -13.06 20.00 -10.73
CA GLN A 477 -11.90 20.78 -11.13
C GLN A 477 -11.84 22.19 -10.49
N PHE A 478 -12.98 22.69 -9.99
CA PHE A 478 -13.11 24.01 -9.36
C PHE A 478 -13.30 23.91 -7.84
N ARG A 479 -13.59 22.71 -7.32
CA ARG A 479 -14.05 22.48 -5.95
C ARG A 479 -13.16 21.51 -5.18
N LEU A 480 -11.90 21.35 -5.59
CA LEU A 480 -10.95 20.40 -5.00
C LEU A 480 -10.82 20.56 -3.49
N ASP A 481 -10.80 21.80 -2.98
CA ASP A 481 -10.70 22.09 -1.54
C ASP A 481 -11.85 21.52 -0.70
N ASP A 482 -13.03 21.36 -1.30
CA ASP A 482 -14.21 20.96 -0.56
C ASP A 482 -14.12 19.52 -0.05
N PHE A 483 -13.20 18.69 -0.55
CA PHE A 483 -13.08 17.28 -0.14
C PHE A 483 -11.64 16.81 0.17
N VAL A 484 -10.61 17.63 -0.05
CA VAL A 484 -9.22 17.28 0.28
C VAL A 484 -8.66 18.03 1.50
N CYS A 485 -9.43 18.95 2.07
CA CYS A 485 -9.04 19.68 3.26
C CYS A 485 -8.95 18.73 4.48
N PRO A 486 -7.88 18.78 5.32
CA PRO A 486 -7.74 17.91 6.49
C PRO A 486 -8.97 17.88 7.40
N GLU A 487 -9.63 19.04 7.58
CA GLU A 487 -10.83 19.20 8.40
C GLU A 487 -12.02 18.45 7.80
N VAL A 488 -12.18 18.48 6.48
CA VAL A 488 -13.23 17.75 5.77
C VAL A 488 -12.98 16.25 5.88
N ILE A 489 -11.75 15.81 5.66
CA ILE A 489 -11.39 14.39 5.73
C ILE A 489 -11.60 13.85 7.15
N ASP A 490 -11.13 14.56 8.18
CA ASP A 490 -11.34 14.17 9.58
C ASP A 490 -12.84 14.11 9.91
N THR A 491 -13.63 15.09 9.43
CA THR A 491 -15.09 15.08 9.60
C THR A 491 -15.74 13.91 8.86
N ALA A 492 -15.31 13.59 7.64
CA ALA A 492 -15.78 12.46 6.85
C ALA A 492 -15.50 11.13 7.56
N MET A 493 -14.34 11.01 8.22
CA MET A 493 -14.00 9.86 9.05
C MET A 493 -14.89 9.80 10.29
N ARG A 494 -15.03 10.90 11.05
CA ARG A 494 -15.85 10.94 12.28
C ARG A 494 -17.32 10.60 12.01
N ARG A 495 -17.83 11.09 10.89
CA ARG A 495 -19.21 10.84 10.43
C ARG A 495 -19.36 9.52 9.69
N GLY A 496 -18.29 8.74 9.48
CA GLY A 496 -18.38 7.44 8.83
C GLY A 496 -18.66 7.49 7.32
N ILE A 497 -18.47 8.63 6.64
CA ILE A 497 -18.45 8.67 5.16
C ILE A 497 -17.26 7.87 4.65
N LEU A 498 -16.08 8.05 5.26
CA LEU A 498 -14.92 7.19 5.11
C LEU A 498 -14.77 6.31 6.35
N PHE A 499 -14.59 5.01 6.15
CA PHE A 499 -14.40 4.08 7.25
C PHE A 499 -13.50 2.92 6.84
N ALA A 500 -12.80 2.36 7.83
CA ALA A 500 -12.13 1.08 7.74
C ALA A 500 -12.20 0.42 9.14
N PRO A 501 -12.75 -0.79 9.26
CA PRO A 501 -12.92 -1.48 10.54
C PRO A 501 -11.63 -1.61 11.35
N GLY A 502 -10.47 -1.69 10.69
CA GLY A 502 -9.17 -1.88 11.35
C GLY A 502 -8.51 -0.63 11.95
N ILE A 503 -9.10 0.57 11.88
CA ILE A 503 -8.49 1.81 12.43
C ILE A 503 -9.39 2.67 13.31
N LEU A 504 -10.71 2.55 13.23
CA LEU A 504 -11.63 3.47 13.89
C LEU A 504 -12.11 2.94 15.25
N GLU A 505 -11.17 2.61 16.14
CA GLU A 505 -11.48 2.06 17.47
C GLU A 505 -11.94 3.15 18.47
N LYS A 506 -11.54 4.41 18.27
CA LYS A 506 -11.85 5.51 19.20
C LYS A 506 -13.34 5.88 19.20
N LYS A 507 -13.87 6.23 20.38
CA LYS A 507 -15.26 6.72 20.58
C LYS A 507 -15.63 7.88 19.66
N SER A 508 -14.67 8.75 19.33
CA SER A 508 -14.92 9.90 18.46
C SER A 508 -15.22 9.55 16.99
N TYR A 509 -15.20 8.26 16.62
CA TYR A 509 -15.51 7.72 15.29
C TYR A 509 -16.65 6.70 15.34
N GLU A 510 -17.55 6.82 16.33
CA GLU A 510 -18.67 5.88 16.58
C GLU A 510 -19.53 5.60 15.34
N ASN A 511 -19.85 6.62 14.54
CA ASN A 511 -20.64 6.43 13.31
C ASN A 511 -19.92 5.54 12.29
N ALA A 512 -18.59 5.66 12.20
CA ALA A 512 -17.79 4.83 11.30
C ALA A 512 -17.68 3.37 11.77
N ARG A 513 -17.94 3.12 13.06
CA ARG A 513 -17.99 1.77 13.65
C ARG A 513 -19.30 1.03 13.37
N MET A 514 -20.31 1.71 12.82
CA MET A 514 -21.59 1.08 12.45
C MET A 514 -21.47 0.12 11.27
N PHE A 515 -20.39 0.23 10.50
CA PHE A 515 -20.19 -0.52 9.28
C PHE A 515 -19.03 -1.51 9.42
N MET A 516 -19.25 -2.71 8.92
CA MET A 516 -18.17 -3.64 8.61
C MET A 516 -17.99 -3.74 7.09
N THR A 517 -16.99 -4.50 6.67
CA THR A 517 -16.77 -4.82 5.26
C THR A 517 -16.79 -6.33 5.08
N GLY A 518 -17.44 -6.80 4.02
CA GLY A 518 -17.52 -8.23 3.69
C GLY A 518 -17.35 -8.47 2.20
N VAL A 519 -17.10 -9.73 1.84
CA VAL A 519 -16.94 -10.13 0.44
C VAL A 519 -18.29 -10.40 -0.21
N PHE A 520 -18.67 -9.56 -1.17
CA PHE A 520 -19.85 -9.68 -2.01
C PHE A 520 -19.44 -9.64 -3.47
N ASP A 521 -19.93 -10.58 -4.27
CA ASP A 521 -19.56 -10.70 -5.69
C ASP A 521 -18.05 -10.63 -5.92
N SER A 522 -17.27 -11.30 -5.07
CA SER A 522 -15.80 -11.35 -5.10
C SER A 522 -15.04 -10.05 -4.80
N GLY A 523 -15.73 -8.95 -4.50
CA GLY A 523 -15.17 -7.67 -4.03
C GLY A 523 -15.55 -7.35 -2.58
N TYR A 524 -14.98 -6.30 -1.99
CA TYR A 524 -15.31 -5.87 -0.62
C TYR A 524 -16.31 -4.72 -0.64
N ASP A 525 -17.43 -4.90 0.04
CA ASP A 525 -18.48 -3.90 0.18
C ASP A 525 -18.85 -3.68 1.66
N ALA A 526 -19.42 -2.53 1.96
CA ALA A 526 -19.98 -2.22 3.27
C ALA A 526 -21.12 -3.19 3.62
N ILE A 527 -21.13 -3.68 4.86
CA ILE A 527 -22.21 -4.52 5.39
C ILE A 527 -22.88 -3.87 6.60
N ASP A 528 -24.18 -4.15 6.70
CA ASP A 528 -24.95 -3.88 7.89
C ASP A 528 -24.68 -4.96 8.95
N LEU A 529 -24.26 -4.53 10.14
CA LEU A 529 -23.89 -5.42 11.23
C LEU A 529 -25.03 -6.30 11.77
N HIS A 530 -26.28 -5.88 11.61
CA HIS A 530 -27.43 -6.60 12.17
C HIS A 530 -27.97 -7.64 11.20
N SER A 531 -28.08 -7.29 9.92
CA SER A 531 -28.63 -8.14 8.87
C SER A 531 -27.56 -8.95 8.12
N MET A 532 -26.29 -8.58 8.27
CA MET A 532 -25.15 -9.12 7.52
C MET A 532 -25.31 -9.02 5.99
N GLN A 533 -26.19 -8.12 5.53
CA GLN A 533 -26.43 -7.86 4.12
C GLN A 533 -25.54 -6.71 3.62
N ARG A 534 -25.24 -6.75 2.33
CA ARG A 534 -24.60 -5.64 1.62
C ARG A 534 -25.46 -4.39 1.72
N LEU A 535 -24.83 -3.27 2.05
CA LEU A 535 -25.45 -1.95 2.03
C LEU A 535 -25.14 -1.26 0.71
N ASP A 536 -26.18 -0.75 0.03
CA ASP A 536 -25.97 0.20 -1.05
C ASP A 536 -25.45 1.53 -0.48
N GLU A 537 -24.61 2.22 -1.26
CA GLU A 537 -23.88 3.39 -0.75
C GLU A 537 -24.80 4.57 -0.40
N GLN A 538 -25.90 4.75 -1.14
CA GLN A 538 -26.85 5.83 -0.89
C GLN A 538 -27.59 5.62 0.43
N THR A 539 -28.09 4.41 0.68
CA THR A 539 -28.67 4.03 1.98
C THR A 539 -27.65 4.12 3.10
N ARG A 540 -26.40 3.69 2.86
CA ARG A 540 -25.33 3.77 3.85
C ARG A 540 -25.05 5.21 4.25
N LEU A 541 -24.88 6.12 3.28
CA LEU A 541 -24.66 7.54 3.54
C LEU A 541 -25.87 8.17 4.24
N ALA A 542 -27.11 7.85 3.84
CA ALA A 542 -28.31 8.40 4.47
C ALA A 542 -28.45 8.01 5.96
N ARG A 543 -27.82 6.91 6.40
CA ARG A 543 -27.80 6.50 7.81
C ARG A 543 -26.87 7.34 8.67
N VAL A 544 -25.80 7.89 8.10
CA VAL A 544 -24.77 8.60 8.88
C VAL A 544 -24.69 10.09 8.60
N VAL A 545 -25.17 10.53 7.43
CA VAL A 545 -25.25 11.92 6.99
C VAL A 545 -26.54 12.18 6.16
N PRO A 546 -27.74 11.94 6.71
CA PRO A 546 -29.01 12.13 5.99
C PRO A 546 -29.20 13.54 5.43
N GLU A 547 -28.56 14.54 6.03
CA GLU A 547 -28.63 15.93 5.60
C GLU A 547 -27.76 16.24 4.36
N LEU A 548 -26.87 15.32 3.97
CA LEU A 548 -25.93 15.48 2.86
C LEU A 548 -26.24 14.58 1.67
N VAL A 549 -27.30 13.76 1.75
CA VAL A 549 -27.76 12.84 0.71
C VAL A 549 -29.11 13.33 0.21
#